data_AF-A2D7S3-F1
#
_entry.id   AF-A2D7S3-F1
#
_cell.length_a   1.000
_cell.length_b   1.000
_cell.length_c   1.000
_cell.angle_alpha   90.00
_cell.angle_beta   90.00
_cell.angle_gamma   90.00
#
_symmetry.space_group_name_H-M   'P 1'
#
loop_
_entity.id
_entity.type
_entity.pdbx_description
1 polymer ?
#
loop_
_entity_poly.entity_id
_entity_poly.type
_entity_poly.pdbx_seq_one_letter_code
_entity_poly.pdbx_strand_id
1 'polypeptide(L)'
;MIYSQYLLDKGVEKIDSNADVKSEETYNALKDILQYSKTEIECDKIVLKDLFHIGLNLEMRELCDLYKKYVIDEMELNKSNCIELLEYYFDISSQKDISKCINYISSHFFTIDEESLKSVSKKLGIEIFQRIIGSNRLAIKDEDSLASFIISLTKENEIFNPLIEKIQFEFCSKKIIDEIHSLSNAENCKIIMNSFNDSLLRAINPNKINPRSFNPEILTTEISEYKNSDDFESIYNFLDRLSENGYQDMMYKACQEGLCEKRENEFNRNVLHVAVLRGNFRLVKSLIESGCNKETQDNKGWTPLILASQKGNLEIIKYLISIGANKEAQNFERITPLIAASSYGFLEVVQYLIFIDVNKEAKDKDGNTPLILASFNNHLEVVKYLVFVGANKEAKNNKGWSPLVNASCMGHLEIVKYLISAGADKETNNPGRLTPLIIASRQSQLEVVKYLISVGANKNAKTSQGLTPLIIASLNNHCDIVQYLISIEVDKEAKDNYGLNSLHYASFYGHKNAAEYLISVGLNKEAKTNDGYTPLMLASKEGKLEVVKYLISVGADKEAKGNDGKTPISLATGKVKDFLLSA
;
A
#
# COMPACT_ATOMS: atom_id res chain seq x y z
N MET A 1 39.70 22.59 -13.37
CA MET A 1 40.74 23.61 -13.13
C MET A 1 42.16 23.10 -13.44
N ILE A 2 42.51 21.85 -13.09
CA ILE A 2 43.86 21.28 -13.32
C ILE A 2 44.15 21.00 -14.81
N TYR A 3 43.15 20.56 -15.59
CA TYR A 3 43.34 20.29 -17.03
C TYR A 3 43.44 21.55 -17.89
N SER A 4 42.68 22.59 -17.51
CA SER A 4 42.76 23.94 -18.08
C SER A 4 44.19 24.50 -17.96
N GLN A 5 44.89 24.16 -16.86
CA GLN A 5 46.28 24.52 -16.61
C GLN A 5 47.28 23.73 -17.49
N TYR A 6 47.03 22.43 -17.73
CA TYR A 6 47.93 21.57 -18.51
C TYR A 6 47.96 21.92 -20.02
N LEU A 7 46.82 22.34 -20.60
CA LEU A 7 46.76 22.84 -21.98
C LEU A 7 47.48 24.19 -22.14
N LEU A 8 47.40 25.06 -21.14
CA LEU A 8 48.07 26.37 -21.13
C LEU A 8 49.59 26.27 -20.92
N ASP A 9 50.07 25.34 -20.09
CA ASP A 9 51.50 25.22 -19.73
C ASP A 9 52.38 24.58 -20.82
N LYS A 10 51.80 23.87 -21.80
CA LYS A 10 52.54 23.30 -22.94
C LYS A 10 52.44 24.08 -24.24
N GLY A 11 51.85 25.29 -24.22
CA GLY A 11 51.77 26.16 -25.40
C GLY A 11 50.91 25.61 -26.53
N VAL A 12 49.99 24.68 -26.24
CA VAL A 12 49.01 24.22 -27.23
C VAL A 12 47.94 25.30 -27.28
N GLU A 13 48.04 26.19 -28.26
CA GLU A 13 46.95 27.10 -28.64
C GLU A 13 45.65 26.29 -28.70
N LYS A 14 44.54 26.90 -28.24
CA LYS A 14 43.17 26.34 -28.35
C LYS A 14 43.10 25.42 -29.56
N ILE A 15 42.85 24.12 -29.34
CA ILE A 15 42.73 23.17 -30.44
C ILE A 15 41.52 23.61 -31.25
N ASP A 16 41.77 24.43 -32.26
CA ASP A 16 40.78 24.86 -33.21
C ASP A 16 40.33 23.60 -33.95
N SER A 17 39.01 23.40 -34.04
CA SER A 17 38.38 22.35 -34.85
C SER A 17 38.88 22.30 -36.31
N ASN A 18 39.61 23.32 -36.75
CA ASN A 18 40.21 23.45 -38.09
C ASN A 18 41.71 23.14 -38.19
N ALA A 19 42.40 22.80 -37.09
CA ALA A 19 43.83 22.44 -37.14
C ALA A 19 44.06 21.09 -37.84
N ASP A 20 45.23 20.87 -38.46
CA ASP A 20 45.53 19.65 -39.23
C ASP A 20 45.69 18.43 -38.30
N VAL A 21 44.55 17.81 -37.94
CA VAL A 21 44.38 16.82 -36.85
C VAL A 21 45.07 15.47 -37.10
N LYS A 22 45.86 15.32 -38.18
CA LYS A 22 46.45 14.03 -38.60
C LYS A 22 47.93 13.83 -38.23
N SER A 23 48.50 14.65 -37.34
CA SER A 23 49.88 14.43 -36.86
C SER A 23 49.94 13.32 -35.80
N GLU A 24 50.99 12.50 -35.85
CA GLU A 24 51.23 11.40 -34.89
C GLU A 24 51.38 11.92 -33.45
N GLU A 25 51.86 13.15 -33.29
CA GLU A 25 51.94 13.87 -32.01
C GLU A 25 50.57 14.15 -31.41
N THR A 26 49.60 14.59 -32.23
CA THR A 26 48.20 14.83 -31.80
C THR A 26 47.55 13.52 -31.33
N TYR A 27 47.78 12.43 -32.07
CA TYR A 27 47.23 11.11 -31.72
C TYR A 27 47.81 10.56 -30.40
N ASN A 28 49.10 10.76 -30.16
CA ASN A 28 49.75 10.37 -28.90
C ASN A 28 49.25 11.21 -27.72
N ALA A 29 49.08 12.52 -27.90
CA ALA A 29 48.47 13.37 -26.88
C ALA A 29 47.05 12.89 -26.51
N LEU A 30 46.21 12.57 -27.50
CA LEU A 30 44.86 12.05 -27.28
C LEU A 30 44.83 10.70 -26.53
N LYS A 31 45.81 9.82 -26.77
CA LYS A 31 45.97 8.56 -26.01
C LYS A 31 46.29 8.81 -24.54
N ASP A 32 47.14 9.79 -24.24
CA ASP A 32 47.46 10.15 -22.86
C ASP A 32 46.22 10.68 -22.11
N ILE A 33 45.38 11.48 -22.79
CA ILE A 33 44.08 11.93 -22.26
C ILE A 33 43.20 10.72 -21.88
N LEU A 34 43.08 9.74 -22.77
CA LEU A 34 42.29 8.53 -22.55
C LEU A 34 42.84 7.66 -21.41
N GLN A 35 44.16 7.61 -21.21
CA GLN A 35 44.77 6.83 -20.15
C GLN A 35 44.57 7.46 -18.76
N TYR A 36 44.66 8.79 -18.67
CA TYR A 36 44.36 9.54 -17.44
C TYR A 36 42.85 9.55 -17.10
N SER A 37 41.98 9.39 -18.10
CA SER A 37 40.53 9.42 -17.91
C SER A 37 39.95 8.32 -17.01
N LYS A 38 40.72 7.25 -16.81
CA LYS A 38 40.31 6.07 -16.02
C LYS A 38 40.45 6.26 -14.51
N THR A 39 41.12 7.32 -14.05
CA THR A 39 41.52 7.43 -12.63
C THR A 39 40.81 8.49 -11.81
N GLU A 40 40.24 9.54 -12.41
CA GLU A 40 39.31 10.53 -11.82
C GLU A 40 39.34 11.77 -12.73
N ILE A 41 38.23 12.10 -13.39
CA ILE A 41 38.13 13.35 -14.19
C ILE A 41 37.07 14.25 -13.59
N GLU A 42 37.46 15.45 -13.18
CA GLU A 42 36.62 16.65 -13.25
C GLU A 42 37.12 17.50 -14.42
N CYS A 43 36.59 17.25 -15.61
CA CYS A 43 36.91 18.02 -16.81
C CYS A 43 35.91 19.15 -17.01
N ASP A 44 36.41 20.25 -17.55
CA ASP A 44 35.59 21.35 -18.02
C ASP A 44 34.72 20.89 -19.20
N LYS A 45 33.42 21.24 -19.17
CA LYS A 45 32.44 20.84 -20.21
C LYS A 45 32.82 21.36 -21.59
N ILE A 46 33.50 22.50 -21.69
CA ILE A 46 33.97 23.08 -22.96
C ILE A 46 35.05 22.17 -23.57
N VAL A 47 36.02 21.74 -22.76
CA VAL A 47 37.11 20.85 -23.19
C VAL A 47 36.56 19.49 -23.62
N LEU A 48 35.58 18.94 -22.89
CA LEU A 48 34.95 17.68 -23.28
C LEU A 48 34.20 17.80 -24.61
N LYS A 49 33.59 18.96 -24.89
CA LYS A 49 32.91 19.23 -26.16
C LYS A 49 33.91 19.32 -27.33
N ASP A 50 35.05 19.99 -27.14
CA ASP A 50 36.10 20.07 -28.14
C ASP A 50 36.68 18.67 -28.44
N LEU A 51 36.94 17.87 -27.39
CA LEU A 51 37.39 16.48 -27.54
C LEU A 51 36.37 15.60 -28.26
N PHE A 52 35.07 15.84 -28.06
CA PHE A 52 34.02 15.15 -28.81
C PHE A 52 34.09 15.46 -30.30
N HIS A 53 34.22 16.74 -30.68
CA HIS A 53 34.32 17.13 -32.10
C HIS A 53 35.59 16.56 -32.75
N ILE A 54 36.72 16.55 -32.03
CA ILE A 54 37.96 15.90 -32.48
C ILE A 54 37.75 14.40 -32.65
N GLY A 55 37.09 13.74 -31.67
CA GLY A 55 36.76 12.32 -31.71
C GLY A 55 35.89 11.95 -32.92
N LEU A 56 34.89 12.76 -33.25
CA LEU A 56 34.09 12.59 -34.47
C LEU A 56 34.93 12.71 -35.75
N ASN A 57 35.77 13.75 -35.84
CA ASN A 57 36.61 13.99 -37.01
C ASN A 57 37.67 12.91 -37.23
N LEU A 58 38.14 12.27 -36.16
CA LEU A 58 39.15 11.21 -36.19
C LEU A 58 38.57 9.78 -36.08
N GLU A 59 37.25 9.63 -35.99
CA GLU A 59 36.56 8.36 -35.74
C GLU A 59 37.00 7.63 -34.45
N MET A 60 37.47 8.37 -33.44
CA MET A 60 37.92 7.84 -32.14
C MET A 60 36.75 7.79 -31.14
N ARG A 61 36.09 6.62 -31.03
CA ARG A 61 34.90 6.44 -30.17
C ARG A 61 35.17 6.70 -28.70
N GLU A 62 36.36 6.38 -28.22
CA GLU A 62 36.72 6.52 -26.81
C GLU A 62 36.67 7.98 -26.34
N LEU A 63 36.94 8.94 -27.23
CA LEU A 63 36.82 10.37 -26.95
C LEU A 63 35.35 10.81 -26.91
N CYS A 64 34.52 10.26 -27.80
CA CYS A 64 33.09 10.51 -27.79
C CYS A 64 32.41 9.97 -26.52
N ASP A 65 32.85 8.81 -26.04
CA ASP A 65 32.34 8.17 -24.83
C ASP A 65 32.64 8.99 -23.56
N LEU A 66 33.71 9.78 -23.54
CA LEU A 66 33.99 10.70 -22.43
C LEU A 66 32.92 11.78 -22.30
N TYR A 67 32.54 12.42 -23.42
CA TYR A 67 31.49 13.43 -23.41
C TYR A 67 30.14 12.82 -23.03
N LYS A 68 29.84 11.62 -23.54
CA LYS A 68 28.65 10.88 -23.14
C LYS A 68 28.60 10.64 -21.62
N LYS A 69 29.65 10.03 -21.07
CA LYS A 69 29.70 9.62 -19.66
C LYS A 69 29.65 10.81 -18.69
N TYR A 70 30.39 11.87 -18.97
CA TYR A 70 30.58 12.99 -18.02
C TYR A 70 29.65 14.18 -18.28
N VAL A 71 29.03 14.25 -19.46
CA VAL A 71 28.12 15.36 -19.80
C VAL A 71 26.73 14.84 -20.08
N ILE A 72 26.53 13.92 -21.03
CA ILE A 72 25.17 13.50 -21.42
C ILE A 72 24.47 12.70 -20.31
N ASP A 73 25.14 11.70 -19.73
CA ASP A 73 24.52 10.77 -18.77
C ASP A 73 24.20 11.46 -17.42
N GLU A 74 24.93 12.52 -17.08
CA GLU A 74 24.80 13.30 -15.83
C GLU A 74 24.01 14.61 -15.99
N MET A 75 23.52 14.93 -17.20
CA MET A 75 22.85 16.22 -17.47
C MET A 75 21.35 16.19 -17.14
N GLU A 76 20.90 17.23 -16.43
CA GLU A 76 19.47 17.54 -16.31
C GLU A 76 18.93 18.08 -17.63
N LEU A 77 17.91 17.39 -18.18
CA LEU A 77 17.31 17.72 -19.46
C LEU A 77 16.38 18.94 -19.36
N ASN A 78 16.48 19.84 -20.33
CA ASN A 78 15.64 21.03 -20.49
C ASN A 78 15.41 21.32 -21.99
N LYS A 79 14.63 22.36 -22.28
CA LYS A 79 14.30 22.78 -23.65
C LYS A 79 15.55 22.98 -24.53
N SER A 80 16.60 23.59 -24.00
CA SER A 80 17.80 23.95 -24.78
C SER A 80 18.63 22.73 -25.17
N ASN A 81 18.75 21.73 -24.29
CA ASN A 81 19.63 20.58 -24.54
C ASN A 81 18.93 19.36 -25.17
N CYS A 82 17.59 19.23 -25.06
CA CYS A 82 16.88 18.10 -25.67
C CYS A 82 16.92 18.15 -27.21
N ILE A 83 16.80 19.34 -27.80
CA ILE A 83 16.91 19.53 -29.24
C ILE A 83 18.34 19.24 -29.69
N GLU A 84 19.34 19.82 -29.03
CA GLU A 84 20.75 19.59 -29.36
C GLU A 84 21.13 18.11 -29.27
N LEU A 85 20.64 17.38 -28.25
CA LEU A 85 20.86 15.93 -28.11
C LEU A 85 20.28 15.13 -29.26
N LEU A 86 19.08 15.45 -29.71
CA LEU A 86 18.42 14.76 -30.81
C LEU A 86 18.96 15.16 -32.19
N GLU A 87 19.50 16.36 -32.32
CA GLU A 87 20.01 16.88 -33.59
C GLU A 87 21.47 16.50 -33.83
N TYR A 88 22.33 16.67 -32.82
CA TYR A 88 23.79 16.53 -32.94
C TYR A 88 24.36 15.29 -32.26
N TYR A 89 23.70 14.76 -31.23
CA TYR A 89 24.25 13.70 -30.37
C TYR A 89 23.39 12.42 -30.36
N PHE A 90 22.47 12.27 -31.32
CA PHE A 90 21.50 11.16 -31.33
C PHE A 90 22.20 9.80 -31.33
N ASP A 91 23.24 9.63 -32.16
CA ASP A 91 23.91 8.36 -32.38
C ASP A 91 24.70 7.86 -31.16
N ILE A 92 25.10 8.77 -30.25
CA ILE A 92 25.85 8.42 -29.04
C ILE A 92 24.97 8.40 -27.79
N SER A 93 23.77 8.98 -27.84
CA SER A 93 22.84 9.05 -26.71
C SER A 93 22.26 7.68 -26.37
N SER A 94 22.02 7.40 -25.08
CA SER A 94 21.37 6.14 -24.70
C SER A 94 19.90 6.12 -25.14
N GLN A 95 19.34 4.93 -25.37
CA GLN A 95 17.91 4.81 -25.69
C GLN A 95 17.00 5.36 -24.57
N LYS A 96 17.49 5.33 -23.32
CA LYS A 96 16.81 5.93 -22.16
C LYS A 96 16.78 7.45 -22.30
N ASP A 97 17.89 8.08 -22.69
CA ASP A 97 17.96 9.55 -22.80
C ASP A 97 17.24 10.06 -24.03
N ILE A 98 17.32 9.35 -25.16
CA ILE A 98 16.46 9.61 -26.33
C ILE A 98 14.98 9.53 -25.95
N SER A 99 14.57 8.51 -25.18
CA SER A 99 13.19 8.38 -24.73
C SER A 99 12.77 9.51 -23.77
N LYS A 100 13.67 9.97 -22.90
CA LYS A 100 13.43 11.14 -22.05
C LYS A 100 13.27 12.42 -22.90
N CYS A 101 14.13 12.63 -23.90
CA CYS A 101 14.05 13.78 -24.80
C CYS A 101 12.74 13.77 -25.60
N ILE A 102 12.35 12.62 -26.16
CA ILE A 102 11.07 12.45 -26.85
C ILE A 102 9.90 12.79 -25.92
N ASN A 103 9.90 12.25 -24.69
CA ASN A 103 8.86 12.55 -23.71
C ASN A 103 8.82 14.04 -23.35
N TYR A 104 9.98 14.67 -23.17
CA TYR A 104 10.08 16.08 -22.86
C TYR A 104 9.51 16.94 -24.00
N ILE A 105 9.92 16.67 -25.24
CA ILE A 105 9.44 17.37 -26.44
C ILE A 105 7.94 17.18 -26.59
N SER A 106 7.42 15.96 -26.41
CA SER A 106 5.97 15.72 -26.45
C SER A 106 5.22 16.57 -25.41
N SER A 107 5.70 16.62 -24.17
CA SER A 107 5.06 17.38 -23.09
C SER A 107 5.23 18.91 -23.19
N HIS A 108 6.20 19.39 -23.96
CA HIS A 108 6.53 20.82 -24.10
C HIS A 108 6.47 21.29 -25.55
N PHE A 109 5.78 20.54 -26.42
CA PHE A 109 5.83 20.71 -27.88
C PHE A 109 5.53 22.15 -28.30
N PHE A 110 4.53 22.78 -27.67
CA PHE A 110 4.14 24.18 -27.95
C PHE A 110 5.15 25.26 -27.49
N THR A 111 6.08 24.93 -26.60
CA THR A 111 7.11 25.87 -26.14
C THR A 111 8.34 25.85 -27.03
N ILE A 112 8.54 24.79 -27.81
CA ILE A 112 9.67 24.63 -28.71
C ILE A 112 9.37 25.38 -29.99
N ASP A 113 10.34 26.16 -30.47
CA ASP A 113 10.17 26.88 -31.72
C ASP A 113 10.06 25.91 -32.91
N GLU A 114 9.29 26.35 -33.92
CA GLU A 114 8.96 25.53 -35.08
C GLU A 114 10.22 25.12 -35.86
N GLU A 115 11.22 26.00 -35.95
CA GLU A 115 12.46 25.75 -36.67
C GLU A 115 13.27 24.62 -36.03
N SER A 116 13.39 24.61 -34.70
CA SER A 116 14.04 23.52 -33.96
C SER A 116 13.35 22.17 -34.20
N LEU A 117 12.01 22.15 -34.14
CA LEU A 117 11.26 20.92 -34.41
C LEU A 117 11.44 20.44 -35.86
N LYS A 118 11.50 21.36 -36.83
CA LYS A 118 11.81 21.04 -38.23
C LYS A 118 13.22 20.48 -38.39
N SER A 119 14.21 21.01 -37.70
CA SER A 119 15.58 20.52 -37.81
C SER A 119 15.67 19.07 -37.35
N VAL A 120 15.11 18.78 -36.17
CA VAL A 120 15.09 17.42 -35.63
C VAL A 120 14.27 16.47 -36.52
N SER A 121 13.17 16.93 -37.12
CA SER A 121 12.35 16.06 -37.99
C SER A 121 13.08 15.63 -39.26
N LYS A 122 13.86 16.53 -39.86
CA LYS A 122 14.70 16.22 -41.02
C LYS A 122 15.77 15.20 -40.68
N LYS A 123 16.34 15.27 -39.47
CA LYS A 123 17.42 14.38 -39.04
C LYS A 123 16.93 12.99 -38.65
N LEU A 124 15.83 12.92 -37.89
CA LEU A 124 15.33 11.69 -37.27
C LEU A 124 14.29 10.95 -38.11
N GLY A 125 13.67 11.63 -39.07
CA GLY A 125 12.65 11.06 -39.94
C GLY A 125 11.26 10.93 -39.32
N ILE A 126 10.31 10.43 -40.11
CA ILE A 126 8.90 10.38 -39.76
C ILE A 126 8.59 9.46 -38.57
N GLU A 127 9.25 8.30 -38.44
CA GLU A 127 8.91 7.32 -37.41
C GLU A 127 9.04 7.89 -35.99
N ILE A 128 10.11 8.64 -35.74
CA ILE A 128 10.34 9.27 -34.43
C ILE A 128 9.34 10.41 -34.21
N PHE A 129 9.04 11.21 -35.23
CA PHE A 129 8.04 12.27 -35.11
C PHE A 129 6.61 11.75 -34.96
N GLN A 130 6.26 10.63 -35.60
CA GLN A 130 5.02 9.91 -35.36
C GLN A 130 4.92 9.47 -33.91
N ARG A 131 6.03 9.06 -33.28
CA ARG A 131 6.05 8.74 -31.84
C ARG A 131 5.89 9.98 -30.96
N ILE A 132 6.51 11.10 -31.33
CA ILE A 132 6.36 12.38 -30.62
C ILE A 132 4.89 12.85 -30.67
N ILE A 133 4.33 12.94 -31.87
CA ILE A 133 2.97 13.45 -32.14
C ILE A 133 1.89 12.43 -31.74
N GLY A 134 2.18 11.15 -31.89
CA GLY A 134 1.31 10.05 -31.49
C GLY A 134 1.39 9.72 -30.00
N SER A 135 2.23 10.42 -29.23
CA SER A 135 2.32 10.20 -27.78
C SER A 135 1.03 10.65 -27.10
N ASN A 136 0.64 9.92 -26.05
CA ASN A 136 -0.45 10.33 -25.16
C ASN A 136 -0.11 11.56 -24.29
N ARG A 137 1.07 12.14 -24.48
CA ARG A 137 1.60 13.28 -23.71
C ARG A 137 1.79 14.52 -24.57
N LEU A 138 1.34 14.49 -25.83
CA LEU A 138 1.51 15.62 -26.75
C LEU A 138 0.69 16.82 -26.24
N ALA A 139 1.38 17.81 -25.68
CA ALA A 139 0.78 19.08 -25.25
C ALA A 139 0.96 20.10 -26.37
N ILE A 140 -0.15 20.59 -26.94
CA ILE A 140 -0.14 21.63 -27.97
C ILE A 140 -0.88 22.87 -27.48
N LYS A 141 -0.50 24.04 -28.00
CA LYS A 141 -1.18 25.32 -27.72
C LYS A 141 -2.62 25.28 -28.21
N ASP A 142 -2.79 24.88 -29.47
CA ASP A 142 -4.04 24.69 -30.17
C ASP A 142 -3.82 23.75 -31.36
N GLU A 143 -4.89 23.16 -31.88
CA GLU A 143 -4.81 22.22 -32.99
C GLU A 143 -4.37 22.92 -34.30
N ASP A 144 -4.64 24.22 -34.45
CA ASP A 144 -4.18 25.03 -35.58
C ASP A 144 -2.65 25.14 -35.65
N SER A 145 -2.00 25.26 -34.50
CA SER A 145 -0.54 25.33 -34.38
C SER A 145 0.11 23.99 -34.75
N LEU A 146 -0.46 22.87 -34.26
CA LEU A 146 -0.02 21.53 -34.64
C LEU A 146 -0.22 21.29 -36.14
N ALA A 147 -1.40 21.66 -36.66
CA ALA A 147 -1.73 21.52 -38.06
C ALA A 147 -0.79 22.35 -38.94
N SER A 148 -0.54 23.62 -38.59
CA SER A 148 0.39 24.50 -39.31
C SER A 148 1.79 23.89 -39.41
N PHE A 149 2.28 23.32 -38.31
CA PHE A 149 3.57 22.64 -38.29
C PHE A 149 3.59 21.36 -39.15
N ILE A 150 2.57 20.50 -39.05
CA ILE A 150 2.50 19.29 -39.87
C ILE A 150 2.38 19.65 -41.36
N ILE A 151 1.60 20.67 -41.69
CA ILE A 151 1.48 21.23 -43.05
C ILE A 151 2.84 21.71 -43.53
N SER A 152 3.59 22.45 -42.70
CA SER A 152 4.90 22.97 -43.10
C SER A 152 5.91 21.85 -43.35
N LEU A 153 5.93 20.80 -42.52
CA LEU A 153 6.72 19.58 -42.77
C LEU A 153 6.32 18.89 -44.08
N THR A 154 5.02 18.77 -44.35
CA THR A 154 4.48 18.09 -45.53
C THR A 154 4.81 18.84 -46.82
N LYS A 155 4.75 20.18 -46.80
CA LYS A 155 5.15 21.04 -47.94
C LYS A 155 6.63 20.86 -48.29
N GLU A 156 7.48 20.59 -47.30
CA GLU A 156 8.91 20.38 -47.51
C GLU A 156 9.23 18.95 -47.94
N ASN A 157 8.50 17.94 -47.44
CA ASN A 157 8.75 16.54 -47.76
C ASN A 157 7.47 15.69 -47.62
N GLU A 158 7.09 15.00 -48.70
CA GLU A 158 5.87 14.19 -48.79
C GLU A 158 5.85 13.01 -47.82
N ILE A 159 7.00 12.56 -47.29
CA ILE A 159 7.03 11.48 -46.29
C ILE A 159 6.22 11.83 -45.04
N PHE A 160 6.00 13.12 -44.74
CA PHE A 160 5.25 13.59 -43.57
C PHE A 160 3.72 13.64 -43.78
N ASN A 161 3.23 13.40 -45.00
CA ASN A 161 1.77 13.35 -45.30
C ASN A 161 0.97 12.47 -44.31
N PRO A 162 1.43 11.29 -43.86
CA PRO A 162 0.69 10.46 -42.90
C PRO A 162 0.48 11.13 -41.53
N LEU A 163 1.26 12.17 -41.18
CA LEU A 163 1.03 12.93 -39.95
C LEU A 163 -0.26 13.74 -39.99
N ILE A 164 -0.82 14.02 -41.17
CA ILE A 164 -2.12 14.71 -41.29
C ILE A 164 -3.22 13.93 -40.56
N GLU A 165 -3.16 12.59 -40.51
CA GLU A 165 -4.10 11.76 -39.75
C GLU A 165 -4.06 12.01 -38.24
N LYS A 166 -2.99 12.65 -37.75
CA LYS A 166 -2.88 13.04 -36.35
C LYS A 166 -3.57 14.36 -36.06
N ILE A 167 -3.98 15.16 -37.04
CA ILE A 167 -4.68 16.43 -36.81
C ILE A 167 -6.14 16.16 -36.45
N GLN A 168 -6.62 16.75 -35.36
CA GLN A 168 -8.03 16.71 -34.98
C GLN A 168 -8.80 17.86 -35.62
N PHE A 169 -9.16 17.68 -36.90
CA PHE A 169 -9.82 18.71 -37.72
C PHE A 169 -11.06 19.37 -37.11
N GLU A 170 -11.74 18.71 -36.17
CA GLU A 170 -12.93 19.25 -35.49
C GLU A 170 -12.60 20.44 -34.58
N PHE A 171 -11.32 20.60 -34.23
CA PHE A 171 -10.79 21.70 -33.43
C PHE A 171 -9.98 22.69 -34.25
N CYS A 172 -9.89 22.52 -35.58
CA CYS A 172 -9.16 23.42 -36.46
C CYS A 172 -10.04 24.56 -36.99
N SER A 173 -9.44 25.73 -37.23
CA SER A 173 -10.11 26.83 -37.89
C SER A 173 -10.35 26.53 -39.38
N LYS A 174 -11.34 27.22 -39.94
CA LYS A 174 -11.62 27.14 -41.39
C LYS A 174 -10.39 27.43 -42.25
N LYS A 175 -9.51 28.33 -41.81
CA LYS A 175 -8.27 28.68 -42.51
C LYS A 175 -7.35 27.45 -42.67
N ILE A 176 -7.18 26.66 -41.60
CA ILE A 176 -6.35 25.44 -41.63
C ILE A 176 -6.99 24.37 -42.51
N ILE A 177 -8.32 24.22 -42.43
CA ILE A 177 -9.06 23.29 -43.27
C ILE A 177 -8.86 23.63 -44.76
N ASP A 178 -9.00 24.91 -45.13
CA ASP A 178 -8.77 25.39 -46.49
C ASP A 178 -7.31 25.17 -46.94
N GLU A 179 -6.35 25.36 -46.03
CA GLU A 179 -4.92 25.15 -46.31
C GLU A 179 -4.60 23.66 -46.55
N ILE A 180 -5.20 22.75 -45.78
CA ILE A 180 -5.03 21.30 -45.99
C ILE A 180 -5.71 20.83 -47.27
N HIS A 181 -6.87 21.39 -47.63
CA HIS A 181 -7.49 21.14 -48.93
C HIS A 181 -6.57 21.54 -50.09
N SER A 182 -5.80 22.62 -49.94
CA SER A 182 -4.84 23.07 -50.97
C SER A 182 -3.63 22.13 -51.13
N LEU A 183 -3.32 21.29 -50.13
CA LEU A 183 -2.27 20.27 -50.21
C LEU A 183 -2.74 18.99 -50.91
N SER A 184 -4.05 18.85 -51.16
CA SER A 184 -4.65 17.63 -51.67
C SER A 184 -4.25 17.39 -53.13
N ASN A 185 -3.57 16.28 -53.39
CA ASN A 185 -3.21 15.78 -54.71
C ASN A 185 -3.61 14.29 -54.85
N ALA A 186 -3.40 13.71 -56.03
CA ALA A 186 -3.82 12.32 -56.31
C ALA A 186 -3.20 11.28 -55.34
N GLU A 187 -2.07 11.61 -54.69
CA GLU A 187 -1.29 10.70 -53.86
C GLU A 187 -1.70 10.75 -52.38
N ASN A 188 -2.08 11.93 -51.85
CA ASN A 188 -2.46 12.10 -50.44
C ASN A 188 -3.97 12.31 -50.19
N CYS A 189 -4.80 12.44 -51.24
CA CYS A 189 -6.26 12.62 -51.16
C CYS A 189 -6.94 11.63 -50.20
N LYS A 190 -6.55 10.35 -50.24
CA LYS A 190 -7.18 9.30 -49.42
C LYS A 190 -6.94 9.53 -47.92
N ILE A 191 -5.73 9.94 -47.54
CA ILE A 191 -5.33 10.20 -46.16
C ILE A 191 -6.13 11.38 -45.60
N ILE A 192 -6.19 12.48 -46.37
CA ILE A 192 -6.93 13.68 -46.00
C ILE A 192 -8.42 13.38 -45.83
N MET A 193 -9.02 12.66 -46.78
CA MET A 193 -10.44 12.30 -46.73
C MET A 193 -10.79 11.38 -45.55
N ASN A 194 -9.96 10.39 -45.26
CA ASN A 194 -10.14 9.53 -44.08
C ASN A 194 -10.10 10.34 -42.79
N SER A 195 -9.14 11.27 -42.69
CA SER A 195 -8.96 12.08 -41.49
C SER A 195 -10.13 13.05 -41.25
N PHE A 196 -10.68 13.66 -42.32
CA PHE A 196 -11.91 14.45 -42.24
C PHE A 196 -13.12 13.61 -41.85
N ASN A 197 -13.25 12.41 -42.40
CA ASN A 197 -14.34 11.50 -42.04
C ASN A 197 -14.28 11.10 -40.56
N ASP A 198 -13.09 10.76 -40.06
CA ASP A 198 -12.90 10.44 -38.63
C ASP A 198 -13.20 11.64 -37.74
N SER A 199 -12.86 12.85 -38.18
CA SER A 199 -13.19 14.09 -37.49
C SER A 199 -14.70 14.33 -37.41
N LEU A 200 -15.43 14.14 -38.52
CA LEU A 200 -16.89 14.23 -38.55
C LEU A 200 -17.53 13.22 -37.59
N LEU A 201 -17.04 11.98 -37.56
CA LEU A 201 -17.52 10.97 -36.62
C LEU A 201 -17.29 11.38 -35.15
N ARG A 202 -16.16 12.05 -34.85
CA ARG A 202 -15.87 12.57 -33.51
C ARG A 202 -16.74 13.77 -33.14
N ALA A 203 -17.07 14.64 -34.09
CA ALA A 203 -17.88 15.84 -33.89
C ALA A 203 -19.36 15.56 -33.56
N ILE A 204 -19.86 14.34 -33.82
CA ILE A 204 -21.23 13.93 -33.50
C ILE A 204 -21.47 13.83 -31.96
N ASN A 205 -20.41 13.81 -31.14
CA ASN A 205 -20.52 13.78 -29.68
C ASN A 205 -20.21 15.16 -29.05
N PRO A 206 -21.22 15.96 -28.67
CA PRO A 206 -21.07 17.40 -28.36
C PRO A 206 -20.31 17.73 -27.07
N ASN A 207 -19.99 16.75 -26.22
CA ASN A 207 -19.34 16.96 -24.92
C ASN A 207 -17.84 16.60 -24.90
N LYS A 208 -17.20 16.44 -26.06
CA LYS A 208 -15.82 15.96 -26.14
C LYS A 208 -14.81 17.11 -26.05
N ILE A 209 -14.00 17.11 -24.99
CA ILE A 209 -12.86 18.02 -24.78
C ILE A 209 -11.66 17.51 -25.59
N ASN A 210 -10.89 18.40 -26.24
CA ASN A 210 -9.65 18.04 -26.93
C ASN A 210 -8.64 17.49 -25.90
N PRO A 211 -8.23 16.22 -25.98
CA PRO A 211 -7.30 15.62 -25.00
C PRO A 211 -5.87 16.20 -25.09
N ARG A 212 -5.53 16.94 -26.16
CA ARG A 212 -4.22 17.55 -26.40
C ARG A 212 -4.17 19.05 -26.14
N SER A 213 -5.32 19.72 -26.01
CA SER A 213 -5.33 21.17 -25.82
C SER A 213 -4.81 21.50 -24.42
N PHE A 214 -3.54 21.89 -24.34
CA PHE A 214 -3.00 22.58 -23.19
C PHE A 214 -3.34 24.04 -23.34
N ASN A 215 -4.49 24.44 -22.79
CA ASN A 215 -4.78 25.85 -22.60
C ASN A 215 -4.58 26.19 -21.11
N PRO A 216 -3.45 26.82 -20.73
CA PRO A 216 -3.21 27.31 -19.37
C PRO A 216 -4.35 28.18 -18.82
N GLU A 217 -5.05 28.90 -19.68
CA GLU A 217 -6.20 29.72 -19.30
C GLU A 217 -7.40 28.85 -18.93
N ILE A 218 -7.66 27.74 -19.65
CA ILE A 218 -8.70 26.77 -19.30
C ILE A 218 -8.36 26.09 -17.98
N LEU A 219 -7.12 25.60 -17.80
CA LEU A 219 -6.70 24.95 -16.55
C LEU A 219 -6.77 25.93 -15.37
N THR A 220 -6.41 27.20 -15.58
CA THR A 220 -6.55 28.26 -14.58
C THR A 220 -8.03 28.55 -14.26
N THR A 221 -8.90 28.49 -15.25
CA THR A 221 -10.34 28.65 -15.07
C THR A 221 -10.92 27.47 -14.28
N GLU A 222 -10.58 26.23 -14.65
CA GLU A 222 -10.97 25.03 -13.90
C GLU A 222 -10.48 25.07 -12.44
N ILE A 223 -9.24 25.52 -12.18
CA ILE A 223 -8.75 25.72 -10.80
C ILE A 223 -9.65 26.71 -10.04
N SER A 224 -10.03 27.81 -10.70
CA SER A 224 -10.88 28.86 -10.10
C SER A 224 -12.30 28.37 -9.82
N GLU A 225 -12.85 27.52 -10.70
CA GLU A 225 -14.15 26.88 -10.52
C GLU A 225 -14.10 25.87 -9.37
N TYR A 226 -13.09 24.98 -9.37
CA TYR A 226 -12.91 23.95 -8.34
C TYR A 226 -12.57 24.50 -6.97
N LYS A 227 -11.93 25.67 -6.89
CA LYS A 227 -11.69 26.38 -5.63
C LYS A 227 -12.97 26.55 -4.81
N ASN A 228 -14.09 26.86 -5.49
CA ASN A 228 -15.39 27.07 -4.85
C ASN A 228 -16.31 25.85 -4.91
N SER A 229 -15.85 24.75 -5.52
CA SER A 229 -16.62 23.50 -5.62
C SER A 229 -16.41 22.61 -4.40
N ASP A 230 -17.44 21.85 -4.06
CA ASP A 230 -17.41 20.76 -3.07
C ASP A 230 -17.42 19.37 -3.73
N ASP A 231 -17.36 19.31 -5.07
CA ASP A 231 -17.27 18.05 -5.81
C ASP A 231 -15.86 17.45 -5.70
N PHE A 232 -15.63 16.71 -4.61
CA PHE A 232 -14.35 16.10 -4.31
C PHE A 232 -13.86 15.15 -5.42
N GLU A 233 -14.75 14.39 -6.07
CA GLU A 233 -14.33 13.41 -7.09
C GLU A 233 -13.88 14.11 -8.36
N SER A 234 -14.57 15.17 -8.79
CA SER A 234 -14.12 16.00 -9.91
C SER A 234 -12.78 16.69 -9.61
N ILE A 235 -12.59 17.19 -8.39
CA ILE A 235 -11.32 17.80 -7.96
C ILE A 235 -10.19 16.76 -7.95
N TYR A 236 -10.45 15.57 -7.41
CA TYR A 236 -9.49 14.46 -7.42
C TYR A 236 -9.09 14.09 -8.86
N ASN A 237 -10.07 13.91 -9.75
CA ASN A 237 -9.83 13.54 -11.15
C ASN A 237 -9.10 14.64 -11.91
N PHE A 238 -9.38 15.90 -11.62
CA PHE A 238 -8.64 17.04 -12.17
C PHE A 238 -7.16 17.00 -11.77
N LEU A 239 -6.86 16.82 -10.48
CA LEU A 239 -5.47 16.74 -9.99
C LEU A 239 -4.76 15.48 -10.52
N ASP A 240 -5.43 14.33 -10.60
CA ASP A 240 -4.86 13.13 -11.22
C ASP A 240 -4.52 13.36 -12.70
N ARG A 241 -5.41 14.04 -13.45
CA ARG A 241 -5.16 14.43 -14.84
C ARG A 241 -3.95 15.37 -14.97
N LEU A 242 -3.79 16.35 -14.07
CA LEU A 242 -2.59 17.21 -14.08
C LEU A 242 -1.31 16.39 -13.84
N SER A 243 -1.36 15.46 -12.89
CA SER A 243 -0.25 14.56 -12.56
C SER A 243 0.09 13.61 -13.72
N GLU A 244 -0.91 13.07 -14.41
CA GLU A 244 -0.75 12.18 -15.56
C GLU A 244 0.02 12.81 -16.71
N ASN A 245 -0.27 14.07 -16.97
CA ASN A 245 0.30 14.82 -18.08
C ASN A 245 1.60 15.55 -17.71
N GLY A 246 2.03 15.48 -16.44
CA GLY A 246 3.26 16.12 -15.97
C GLY A 246 3.17 17.64 -15.83
N TYR A 247 1.96 18.20 -15.66
CA TYR A 247 1.72 19.63 -15.57
C TYR A 247 2.00 20.18 -14.16
N GLN A 248 3.27 20.10 -13.74
CA GLN A 248 3.67 20.39 -12.36
C GLN A 248 3.43 21.84 -11.93
N ASP A 249 3.58 22.81 -12.82
CA ASP A 249 3.29 24.23 -12.53
C ASP A 249 1.79 24.47 -12.23
N MET A 250 0.91 23.80 -12.98
CA MET A 250 -0.53 23.87 -12.76
C MET A 250 -0.93 23.10 -11.50
N MET A 251 -0.27 21.97 -11.21
CA MET A 251 -0.46 21.26 -9.95
C MET A 251 -0.05 22.14 -8.76
N TYR A 252 1.09 22.83 -8.85
CA TYR A 252 1.55 23.78 -7.84
C TYR A 252 0.52 24.89 -7.63
N LYS A 253 0.04 25.51 -8.71
CA LYS A 253 -1.01 26.55 -8.64
C LYS A 253 -2.31 26.02 -8.02
N ALA A 254 -2.76 24.83 -8.42
CA ALA A 254 -3.96 24.19 -7.86
C ALA A 254 -3.81 23.94 -6.35
N CYS A 255 -2.64 23.50 -5.89
CA CYS A 255 -2.34 23.29 -4.48
C CYS A 255 -2.32 24.62 -3.70
N GLN A 256 -1.73 25.69 -4.27
CA GLN A 256 -1.74 27.04 -3.66
C GLN A 256 -3.16 27.61 -3.51
N GLU A 257 -4.06 27.28 -4.45
CA GLU A 257 -5.48 27.65 -4.39
C GLU A 257 -6.30 26.75 -3.45
N GLY A 258 -5.66 25.80 -2.77
CA GLY A 258 -6.26 24.96 -1.73
C GLY A 258 -6.99 23.72 -2.24
N LEU A 259 -6.91 23.38 -3.53
CA LEU A 259 -7.59 22.20 -4.08
C LEU A 259 -7.11 20.89 -3.43
N CYS A 260 -5.82 20.80 -3.07
CA CYS A 260 -5.28 19.65 -2.38
C CYS A 260 -5.78 19.46 -0.94
N GLU A 261 -6.26 20.54 -0.31
CA GLU A 261 -6.82 20.54 1.05
C GLU A 261 -8.33 20.28 1.08
N LYS A 262 -8.98 20.20 -0.09
CA LYS A 262 -10.38 19.78 -0.20
C LYS A 262 -10.54 18.37 0.36
N ARG A 263 -11.63 18.12 1.07
CA ARG A 263 -11.84 16.90 1.86
C ARG A 263 -13.13 16.19 1.46
N GLU A 264 -13.10 14.86 1.49
CA GLU A 264 -14.30 14.05 1.37
C GLU A 264 -15.05 13.95 2.72
N ASN A 265 -16.33 13.60 2.69
CA ASN A 265 -17.24 13.76 3.82
C ASN A 265 -17.15 12.66 4.89
N GLU A 266 -16.79 11.42 4.54
CA GLU A 266 -16.87 10.26 5.44
C GLU A 266 -15.78 10.26 6.51
N PHE A 267 -14.53 10.51 6.12
CA PHE A 267 -13.37 10.49 7.02
C PHE A 267 -12.63 11.83 7.07
N ASN A 268 -13.13 12.87 6.41
CA ASN A 268 -12.46 14.17 6.30
C ASN A 268 -11.06 14.03 5.67
N ARG A 269 -10.92 13.14 4.69
CA ARG A 269 -9.67 12.87 3.99
C ARG A 269 -9.46 13.88 2.87
N ASN A 270 -8.29 14.51 2.85
CA ASN A 270 -7.90 15.33 1.71
C ASN A 270 -7.47 14.48 0.50
N VAL A 271 -7.18 15.14 -0.63
CA VAL A 271 -6.79 14.48 -1.89
C VAL A 271 -5.59 13.56 -1.71
N LEU A 272 -4.60 13.97 -0.91
CA LEU A 272 -3.39 13.16 -0.65
C LEU A 272 -3.73 11.82 0.03
N HIS A 273 -4.61 11.82 1.03
CA HIS A 273 -5.04 10.57 1.68
C HIS A 273 -5.74 9.64 0.68
N VAL A 274 -6.63 10.18 -0.17
CA VAL A 274 -7.37 9.37 -1.16
C VAL A 274 -6.43 8.83 -2.24
N ALA A 275 -5.45 9.62 -2.68
CA ALA A 275 -4.43 9.18 -3.63
C ALA A 275 -3.61 8.01 -3.06
N VAL A 276 -3.23 8.07 -1.78
CA VAL A 276 -2.59 6.95 -1.07
C VAL A 276 -3.48 5.72 -0.99
N LEU A 277 -4.76 5.89 -0.63
CA LEU A 277 -5.71 4.79 -0.51
C LEU A 277 -5.97 4.08 -1.84
N ARG A 278 -5.95 4.83 -2.95
CA ARG A 278 -6.06 4.31 -4.32
C ARG A 278 -4.73 3.78 -4.87
N GLY A 279 -3.63 3.93 -4.12
CA GLY A 279 -2.29 3.51 -4.55
C GLY A 279 -1.73 4.32 -5.72
N ASN A 280 -2.25 5.53 -5.98
CA ASN A 280 -1.81 6.39 -7.07
C ASN A 280 -0.50 7.10 -6.70
N PHE A 281 0.62 6.38 -6.86
CA PHE A 281 1.95 6.88 -6.54
C PHE A 281 2.31 8.17 -7.30
N ARG A 282 1.94 8.26 -8.58
CA ARG A 282 2.18 9.42 -9.45
C ARG A 282 1.56 10.69 -8.88
N LEU A 283 0.29 10.62 -8.49
CA LEU A 283 -0.43 11.73 -7.87
C LEU A 283 0.12 12.07 -6.49
N VAL A 284 0.42 11.07 -5.65
CA VAL A 284 1.04 11.29 -4.34
C VAL A 284 2.34 12.07 -4.47
N LYS A 285 3.20 11.68 -5.42
CA LYS A 285 4.47 12.37 -5.68
C LYS A 285 4.24 13.82 -6.11
N SER A 286 3.39 14.02 -7.12
CA SER A 286 3.12 15.36 -7.69
C SER A 286 2.54 16.31 -6.64
N LEU A 287 1.56 15.85 -5.84
CA LEU A 287 0.95 16.63 -4.77
C LEU A 287 1.97 17.12 -3.74
N ILE A 288 2.86 16.23 -3.28
CA ILE A 288 3.85 16.58 -2.26
C ILE A 288 4.93 17.51 -2.81
N GLU A 289 5.39 17.27 -4.05
CA GLU A 289 6.31 18.17 -4.76
C GLU A 289 5.68 19.57 -4.99
N SER A 290 4.35 19.63 -5.05
CA SER A 290 3.58 20.88 -5.14
C SER A 290 3.24 21.53 -3.78
N GLY A 291 3.80 21.04 -2.68
CA GLY A 291 3.68 21.65 -1.35
C GLY A 291 2.56 21.10 -0.47
N CYS A 292 1.89 20.00 -0.86
CA CYS A 292 0.91 19.36 0.01
C CYS A 292 1.57 18.87 1.31
N ASN A 293 0.89 19.07 2.45
CA ASN A 293 1.41 18.61 3.73
C ASN A 293 1.41 17.08 3.82
N LYS A 294 2.61 16.48 3.74
CA LYS A 294 2.82 15.02 3.88
C LYS A 294 2.43 14.45 5.26
N GLU A 295 2.28 15.30 6.28
CA GLU A 295 1.83 14.94 7.63
C GLU A 295 0.36 15.31 7.88
N THR A 296 -0.41 15.60 6.83
CA THR A 296 -1.85 15.84 6.98
C THR A 296 -2.51 14.68 7.73
N GLN A 297 -3.54 14.99 8.50
CA GLN A 297 -4.34 14.01 9.23
C GLN A 297 -5.80 14.05 8.79
N ASP A 298 -6.44 12.89 8.75
CA ASP A 298 -7.89 12.75 8.62
C ASP A 298 -8.59 12.90 10.00
N ASN A 299 -9.92 12.75 10.07
CA ASN A 299 -10.67 12.93 11.33
C ASN A 299 -10.35 11.88 12.42
N LYS A 300 -9.58 10.85 12.10
CA LYS A 300 -9.11 9.82 13.04
C LYS A 300 -7.60 9.92 13.30
N GLY A 301 -6.94 10.95 12.75
CA GLY A 301 -5.50 11.17 12.90
C GLY A 301 -4.65 10.33 11.95
N TRP A 302 -5.22 9.67 10.94
CA TRP A 302 -4.41 8.87 10.00
C TRP A 302 -3.60 9.80 9.10
N THR A 303 -2.28 9.59 9.07
CA THR A 303 -1.40 10.26 8.11
C THR A 303 -1.28 9.45 6.81
N PRO A 304 -0.85 10.08 5.70
CA PRO A 304 -0.52 9.39 4.46
C PRO A 304 0.38 8.16 4.66
N LEU A 305 1.38 8.24 5.54
CA LEU A 305 2.29 7.11 5.80
C LEU A 305 1.61 5.94 6.51
N ILE A 306 0.72 6.22 7.49
CA ILE A 306 -0.04 5.17 8.18
C ILE A 306 -1.02 4.51 7.20
N LEU A 307 -1.72 5.29 6.36
CA LEU A 307 -2.61 4.76 5.32
C LEU A 307 -1.88 3.90 4.28
N ALA A 308 -0.70 4.35 3.82
CA ALA A 308 0.11 3.59 2.87
C ALA A 308 0.53 2.24 3.48
N SER A 309 0.89 2.24 4.77
CA SER A 309 1.23 1.04 5.53
C SER A 309 0.04 0.08 5.72
N GLN A 310 -1.16 0.63 5.96
CA GLN A 310 -2.42 -0.12 5.98
C GLN A 310 -2.79 -0.71 4.62
N LYS A 311 -2.33 -0.13 3.50
CA LYS A 311 -2.59 -0.63 2.15
C LYS A 311 -1.46 -1.49 1.57
N GLY A 312 -0.35 -1.63 2.31
CA GLY A 312 0.80 -2.41 1.84
C GLY A 312 1.55 -1.77 0.67
N ASN A 313 1.35 -0.48 0.41
CA ASN A 313 1.97 0.18 -0.75
C ASN A 313 3.41 0.59 -0.41
N LEU A 314 4.34 -0.36 -0.58
CA LEU A 314 5.76 -0.17 -0.25
C LEU A 314 6.41 0.97 -1.03
N GLU A 315 5.99 1.21 -2.28
CA GLU A 315 6.53 2.28 -3.12
C GLU A 315 6.21 3.67 -2.55
N ILE A 316 4.94 3.91 -2.19
CA ILE A 316 4.51 5.14 -1.51
C ILE A 316 5.23 5.30 -0.17
N ILE A 317 5.37 4.23 0.61
CA ILE A 317 6.03 4.26 1.92
C ILE A 317 7.50 4.67 1.78
N LYS A 318 8.24 4.05 0.85
CA LYS A 318 9.65 4.39 0.58
C LYS A 318 9.79 5.86 0.19
N TYR A 319 8.94 6.35 -0.70
CA TYR A 319 8.94 7.75 -1.11
C TYR A 319 8.66 8.69 0.06
N LEU A 320 7.56 8.48 0.81
CA LEU A 320 7.21 9.31 1.97
C LEU A 320 8.34 9.37 3.00
N ILE A 321 8.97 8.23 3.31
CA ILE A 321 10.13 8.17 4.21
C ILE A 321 11.32 8.94 3.63
N SER A 322 11.61 8.80 2.33
CA SER A 322 12.75 9.48 1.68
C SER A 322 12.66 11.01 1.73
N ILE A 323 11.45 11.56 1.76
CA ILE A 323 11.21 13.01 1.88
C ILE A 323 10.97 13.46 3.35
N GLY A 324 11.32 12.60 4.31
CA GLY A 324 11.30 12.90 5.74
C GLY A 324 9.92 12.84 6.40
N ALA A 325 9.01 11.98 5.92
CA ALA A 325 7.77 11.73 6.67
C ALA A 325 8.08 11.09 8.04
N ASN A 326 7.29 11.41 9.06
CA ASN A 326 7.47 10.89 10.41
C ASN A 326 7.19 9.38 10.46
N LYS A 327 8.25 8.57 10.45
CA LYS A 327 8.18 7.09 10.53
C LYS A 327 7.51 6.55 11.80
N GLU A 328 7.41 7.37 12.85
CA GLU A 328 6.77 7.07 14.14
C GLU A 328 5.43 7.81 14.33
N ALA A 329 4.83 8.33 13.26
CA ALA A 329 3.54 9.01 13.33
C ALA A 329 2.48 8.13 14.02
N GLN A 330 1.57 8.75 14.75
CA GLN A 330 0.49 8.08 15.47
C GLN A 330 -0.85 8.72 15.14
N ASN A 331 -1.85 7.90 14.87
CA ASN A 331 -3.24 8.36 14.82
C ASN A 331 -3.85 8.48 16.23
N PHE A 332 -5.14 8.83 16.35
CA PHE A 332 -5.79 9.01 17.67
C PHE A 332 -5.91 7.72 18.50
N GLU A 333 -5.77 6.56 17.86
CA GLU A 333 -5.71 5.24 18.51
C GLU A 333 -4.25 4.78 18.73
N ARG A 334 -3.27 5.68 18.54
CA ARG A 334 -1.83 5.43 18.66
C ARG A 334 -1.30 4.35 17.71
N ILE A 335 -1.99 4.13 16.60
CA ILE A 335 -1.54 3.23 15.53
C ILE A 335 -0.38 3.89 14.79
N THR A 336 0.77 3.22 14.75
CA THR A 336 1.94 3.61 13.96
C THR A 336 1.94 2.95 12.58
N PRO A 337 2.78 3.39 11.63
CA PRO A 337 2.97 2.70 10.35
C PRO A 337 3.29 1.20 10.53
N LEU A 338 4.16 0.85 11.47
CA LEU A 338 4.51 -0.56 11.74
C LEU A 338 3.33 -1.35 12.31
N ILE A 339 2.55 -0.75 13.23
CA ILE A 339 1.36 -1.38 13.77
C ILE A 339 0.34 -1.65 12.65
N ALA A 340 0.09 -0.66 11.78
CA ALA A 340 -0.81 -0.81 10.64
C ALA A 340 -0.33 -1.94 9.70
N ALA A 341 0.91 -1.90 9.22
CA ALA A 341 1.45 -2.92 8.34
C ALA A 341 1.38 -4.34 8.94
N SER A 342 1.65 -4.46 10.25
CA SER A 342 1.63 -5.74 10.95
C SER A 342 0.21 -6.26 11.16
N SER A 343 -0.75 -5.38 11.44
CA SER A 343 -2.16 -5.73 11.62
C SER A 343 -2.84 -6.18 10.33
N TYR A 344 -2.33 -5.77 9.16
CA TYR A 344 -2.87 -6.14 7.85
C TYR A 344 -1.98 -7.15 7.09
N GLY A 345 -0.87 -7.59 7.67
CA GLY A 345 -0.09 -8.72 7.16
C GLY A 345 0.89 -8.40 6.03
N PHE A 346 1.24 -7.13 5.82
CA PHE A 346 2.16 -6.73 4.76
C PHE A 346 3.63 -6.93 5.15
N LEU A 347 4.12 -8.16 5.02
CA LEU A 347 5.47 -8.57 5.42
C LEU A 347 6.57 -7.67 4.85
N GLU A 348 6.55 -7.36 3.56
CA GLU A 348 7.58 -6.53 2.91
C GLU A 348 7.65 -5.12 3.51
N VAL A 349 6.48 -4.55 3.85
CA VAL A 349 6.41 -3.25 4.53
C VAL A 349 6.94 -3.35 5.95
N VAL A 350 6.57 -4.39 6.70
CA VAL A 350 7.10 -4.64 8.05
C VAL A 350 8.63 -4.77 8.00
N GLN A 351 9.17 -5.53 7.05
CA GLN A 351 10.61 -5.70 6.85
C GLN A 351 11.30 -4.37 6.59
N TYR A 352 10.77 -3.57 5.67
CA TYR A 352 11.32 -2.25 5.36
C TYR A 352 11.26 -1.29 6.57
N LEU A 353 10.13 -1.23 7.27
CA LEU A 353 9.98 -0.36 8.44
C LEU A 353 10.95 -0.74 9.56
N ILE A 354 11.14 -2.04 9.83
CA ILE A 354 12.14 -2.52 10.79
C ILE A 354 13.55 -2.20 10.33
N PHE A 355 13.85 -2.35 9.04
CA PHE A 355 15.16 -2.02 8.47
C PHE A 355 15.54 -0.55 8.69
N ILE A 356 14.57 0.38 8.63
CA ILE A 356 14.80 1.79 8.93
C ILE A 356 14.69 2.13 10.43
N ASP A 357 14.79 1.13 11.31
CA ASP A 357 14.86 1.28 12.77
C ASP A 357 13.66 2.05 13.37
N VAL A 358 12.44 1.58 13.09
CA VAL A 358 11.23 2.00 13.84
C VAL A 358 11.07 1.20 15.13
N ASN A 359 10.34 1.76 16.10
CA ASN A 359 10.06 1.10 17.37
C ASN A 359 9.14 -0.13 17.18
N LYS A 360 9.74 -1.31 17.13
CA LYS A 360 9.04 -2.61 17.05
C LYS A 360 8.17 -2.96 18.27
N GLU A 361 8.34 -2.24 19.38
CA GLU A 361 7.56 -2.37 20.61
C GLU A 361 6.56 -1.23 20.81
N ALA A 362 6.30 -0.42 19.77
CA ALA A 362 5.26 0.60 19.82
C ALA A 362 3.92 -0.01 20.27
N LYS A 363 3.14 0.76 21.03
CA LYS A 363 1.85 0.32 21.57
C LYS A 363 0.74 1.24 21.12
N ASP A 364 -0.34 0.64 20.64
CA ASP A 364 -1.60 1.34 20.40
C ASP A 364 -2.26 1.75 21.73
N LYS A 365 -3.46 2.33 21.65
CA LYS A 365 -4.23 2.77 22.83
C LYS A 365 -4.66 1.62 23.74
N ASP A 366 -4.86 0.43 23.19
CA ASP A 366 -5.18 -0.81 23.91
C ASP A 366 -3.92 -1.54 24.43
N GLY A 367 -2.74 -0.99 24.17
CA GLY A 367 -1.46 -1.55 24.60
C GLY A 367 -0.95 -2.67 23.69
N ASN A 368 -1.58 -2.91 22.53
CA ASN A 368 -1.14 -3.94 21.60
C ASN A 368 0.13 -3.50 20.87
N THR A 369 1.09 -4.43 20.75
CA THR A 369 2.28 -4.28 19.92
C THR A 369 2.02 -4.77 18.49
N PRO A 370 2.88 -4.44 17.51
CA PRO A 370 2.83 -5.02 16.17
C PRO A 370 2.71 -6.55 16.18
N LEU A 371 3.47 -7.23 17.06
CA LEU A 371 3.43 -8.70 17.20
C LEU A 371 2.09 -9.21 17.73
N ILE A 372 1.47 -8.50 18.68
CA ILE A 372 0.13 -8.85 19.19
C ILE A 372 -0.92 -8.76 18.08
N LEU A 373 -0.93 -7.68 17.29
CA LEU A 373 -1.92 -7.49 16.23
C LEU A 373 -1.71 -8.42 15.04
N ALA A 374 -0.46 -8.71 14.67
CA ALA A 374 -0.17 -9.75 13.67
C ALA A 374 -0.64 -11.14 14.15
N SER A 375 -0.48 -11.43 15.44
CA SER A 375 -0.91 -12.70 16.05
C SER A 375 -2.43 -12.80 16.15
N PHE A 376 -3.13 -11.70 16.40
CA PHE A 376 -4.60 -11.63 16.45
C PHE A 376 -5.23 -11.79 15.05
N ASN A 377 -4.66 -11.16 14.02
CA ASN A 377 -5.19 -11.15 12.65
C ASN A 377 -4.66 -12.28 11.74
N ASN A 378 -4.03 -13.31 12.31
CA ASN A 378 -3.55 -14.50 11.58
C ASN A 378 -2.44 -14.26 10.55
N HIS A 379 -1.51 -13.34 10.82
CA HIS A 379 -0.40 -13.03 9.90
C HIS A 379 0.89 -13.77 10.29
N LEU A 380 0.92 -15.09 10.05
CA LEU A 380 2.01 -15.98 10.48
C LEU A 380 3.40 -15.49 10.04
N GLU A 381 3.58 -15.09 8.78
CA GLU A 381 4.89 -14.68 8.28
C GLU A 381 5.38 -13.37 8.92
N VAL A 382 4.46 -12.44 9.23
CA VAL A 382 4.78 -11.24 10.01
C VAL A 382 5.16 -11.60 11.44
N VAL A 383 4.42 -12.51 12.08
CA VAL A 383 4.74 -13.02 13.43
C VAL A 383 6.15 -13.65 13.44
N LYS A 384 6.45 -14.51 12.47
CA LYS A 384 7.76 -15.14 12.33
C LYS A 384 8.87 -14.10 12.25
N TYR A 385 8.72 -13.13 11.34
CA TYR A 385 9.70 -12.09 11.15
C TYR A 385 9.89 -11.20 12.39
N LEU A 386 8.80 -10.74 13.01
CA LEU A 386 8.88 -9.90 14.21
C LEU A 386 9.58 -10.63 15.37
N VAL A 387 9.27 -11.91 15.60
CA VAL A 387 9.97 -12.73 16.60
C VAL A 387 11.44 -12.92 16.24
N PHE A 388 11.75 -13.16 14.95
CA PHE A 388 13.14 -13.29 14.47
C PHE A 388 13.98 -12.03 14.72
N VAL A 389 13.42 -10.83 14.51
CA VAL A 389 14.10 -9.56 14.80
C VAL A 389 14.05 -9.16 16.28
N GLY A 390 13.62 -10.07 17.17
CA GLY A 390 13.66 -9.89 18.61
C GLY A 390 12.53 -9.04 19.18
N ALA A 391 11.35 -9.00 18.55
CA ALA A 391 10.16 -8.44 19.18
C ALA A 391 9.77 -9.25 20.44
N ASN A 392 9.27 -8.58 21.46
CA ASN A 392 8.94 -9.20 22.73
C ASN A 392 7.69 -10.11 22.62
N LYS A 393 7.93 -11.41 22.46
CA LYS A 393 6.87 -12.45 22.45
C LYS A 393 6.06 -12.57 23.75
N GLU A 394 6.54 -11.96 24.85
CA GLU A 394 5.85 -11.87 26.15
C GLU A 394 5.21 -10.51 26.41
N ALA A 395 5.20 -9.60 25.43
CA ALA A 395 4.54 -8.31 25.57
C ALA A 395 3.06 -8.50 25.94
N LYS A 396 2.55 -7.69 26.86
CA LYS A 396 1.14 -7.71 27.27
C LYS A 396 0.45 -6.40 26.93
N ASN A 397 -0.75 -6.52 26.36
CA ASN A 397 -1.66 -5.39 26.18
C ASN A 397 -2.37 -4.99 27.49
N ASN A 398 -3.25 -4.01 27.45
CA ASN A 398 -3.94 -3.48 28.64
C ASN A 398 -4.87 -4.52 29.31
N LYS A 399 -5.28 -5.57 28.60
CA LYS A 399 -6.04 -6.72 29.14
C LYS A 399 -5.14 -7.80 29.74
N GLY A 400 -3.82 -7.60 29.70
CA GLY A 400 -2.80 -8.57 30.12
C GLY A 400 -2.59 -9.72 29.12
N TRP A 401 -3.03 -9.58 27.87
CA TRP A 401 -2.95 -10.63 26.86
C TRP A 401 -1.66 -10.52 26.06
N SER A 402 -0.97 -11.66 25.92
CA SER A 402 0.24 -11.80 25.09
C SER A 402 -0.10 -12.13 23.63
N PRO A 403 0.88 -12.11 22.70
CA PRO A 403 0.71 -12.65 21.35
C PRO A 403 0.12 -14.07 21.34
N LEU A 404 0.63 -14.94 22.22
CA LEU A 404 0.16 -16.33 22.34
C LEU A 404 -1.30 -16.41 22.80
N VAL A 405 -1.71 -15.57 23.76
CA VAL A 405 -3.10 -15.51 24.22
C VAL A 405 -4.04 -15.03 23.13
N ASN A 406 -3.65 -14.01 22.35
CA ASN A 406 -4.46 -13.50 21.23
C ASN A 406 -4.60 -14.55 20.12
N ALA A 407 -3.51 -15.20 19.70
CA ALA A 407 -3.57 -16.28 18.72
C ALA A 407 -4.44 -17.46 19.21
N SER A 408 -4.33 -17.80 20.50
CA SER A 408 -5.13 -18.87 21.12
C SER A 408 -6.62 -18.51 21.21
N CYS A 409 -6.94 -17.25 21.47
CA CYS A 409 -8.31 -16.73 21.48
C CYS A 409 -8.98 -16.86 20.11
N MET A 410 -8.22 -16.56 19.05
CA MET A 410 -8.73 -16.53 17.68
C MET A 410 -8.62 -17.88 16.95
N GLY A 411 -7.99 -18.89 17.56
CA GLY A 411 -7.88 -20.23 16.98
C GLY A 411 -6.75 -20.40 15.96
N HIS A 412 -5.79 -19.46 15.91
CA HIS A 412 -4.71 -19.45 14.90
C HIS A 412 -3.61 -20.46 15.26
N LEU A 413 -3.91 -21.74 15.06
CA LEU A 413 -3.08 -22.87 15.51
C LEU A 413 -1.62 -22.78 15.05
N GLU A 414 -1.36 -22.39 13.80
CA GLU A 414 0.01 -22.33 13.28
C GLU A 414 0.84 -21.21 13.94
N ILE A 415 0.19 -20.10 14.34
CA ILE A 415 0.84 -19.05 15.12
C ILE A 415 1.09 -19.52 16.56
N VAL A 416 0.13 -20.22 17.17
CA VAL A 416 0.30 -20.83 18.50
C VAL A 416 1.49 -21.80 18.51
N LYS A 417 1.56 -22.71 17.53
CA LYS A 417 2.68 -23.65 17.35
C LYS A 417 4.02 -22.93 17.24
N TYR A 418 4.07 -21.90 16.39
CA TYR A 418 5.29 -21.13 16.18
C TYR A 418 5.72 -20.36 17.44
N LEU A 419 4.81 -19.66 18.11
CA LEU A 419 5.17 -18.90 19.31
C LEU A 419 5.68 -19.80 20.42
N ILE A 420 5.08 -20.99 20.61
CA ILE A 420 5.55 -21.97 21.59
C ILE A 420 6.90 -22.56 21.18
N SER A 421 7.12 -22.90 19.91
CA SER A 421 8.43 -23.38 19.45
C SER A 421 9.52 -22.31 19.55
N ALA A 422 9.15 -21.03 19.43
CA ALA A 422 10.00 -19.88 19.69
C ALA A 422 10.19 -19.58 21.19
N GLY A 423 9.63 -20.40 22.10
CA GLY A 423 9.81 -20.30 23.54
C GLY A 423 8.91 -19.29 24.25
N ALA A 424 7.72 -18.99 23.71
CA ALA A 424 6.72 -18.23 24.43
C ALA A 424 6.17 -19.03 25.63
N ASP A 425 5.88 -18.35 26.73
CA ASP A 425 5.34 -18.98 27.95
C ASP A 425 3.90 -19.46 27.73
N LYS A 426 3.73 -20.78 27.60
CA LYS A 426 2.41 -21.43 27.46
C LYS A 426 1.50 -21.27 28.68
N GLU A 427 2.05 -20.88 29.84
CA GLU A 427 1.31 -20.61 31.08
C GLU A 427 1.10 -19.11 31.35
N THR A 428 1.50 -18.25 30.41
CA THR A 428 1.29 -16.81 30.51
C THR A 428 -0.17 -16.49 30.77
N ASN A 429 -0.45 -15.50 31.62
CA ASN A 429 -1.81 -15.18 32.01
C ASN A 429 -2.00 -13.70 32.34
N ASN A 430 -3.26 -13.29 32.39
CA ASN A 430 -3.67 -11.96 32.83
C ASN A 430 -4.04 -11.95 34.33
N PRO A 431 -4.42 -10.80 34.93
CA PRO A 431 -4.79 -10.73 36.35
C PRO A 431 -5.92 -11.69 36.78
N GLY A 432 -6.78 -12.11 35.85
CA GLY A 432 -7.82 -13.15 36.08
C GLY A 432 -7.29 -14.58 36.04
N ARG A 433 -5.97 -14.78 35.91
CA ARG A 433 -5.29 -16.06 35.69
C ARG A 433 -5.83 -16.82 34.46
N LEU A 434 -6.20 -16.09 33.41
CA LEU A 434 -6.62 -16.71 32.14
C LEU A 434 -5.39 -17.09 31.32
N THR A 435 -5.08 -18.39 31.24
CA THR A 435 -4.00 -18.94 30.39
C THR A 435 -4.47 -19.10 28.93
N PRO A 436 -3.54 -19.27 27.95
CA PRO A 436 -3.89 -19.63 26.58
C PRO A 436 -4.88 -20.79 26.49
N LEU A 437 -4.69 -21.84 27.32
CA LEU A 437 -5.56 -23.01 27.33
C LEU A 437 -6.98 -22.67 27.79
N ILE A 438 -7.12 -21.87 28.85
CA ILE A 438 -8.42 -21.43 29.36
C ILE A 438 -9.13 -20.55 28.32
N ILE A 439 -8.40 -19.64 27.67
CA ILE A 439 -8.96 -18.75 26.65
C ILE A 439 -9.40 -19.55 25.41
N ALA A 440 -8.56 -20.47 24.91
CA ALA A 440 -8.92 -21.36 23.80
C ALA A 440 -10.16 -22.21 24.14
N SER A 441 -10.22 -22.72 25.37
CA SER A 441 -11.38 -23.47 25.87
C SER A 441 -12.64 -22.61 25.95
N ARG A 442 -12.52 -21.32 26.28
CA ARG A 442 -13.66 -20.38 26.31
C ARG A 442 -14.18 -20.03 24.91
N GLN A 443 -13.29 -19.97 23.92
CA GLN A 443 -13.59 -19.53 22.56
C GLN A 443 -13.83 -20.69 21.57
N SER A 444 -14.09 -21.90 22.07
CA SER A 444 -14.36 -23.09 21.24
C SER A 444 -13.21 -23.50 20.30
N GLN A 445 -11.95 -23.21 20.66
CA GLN A 445 -10.80 -23.48 19.80
C GLN A 445 -10.20 -24.87 20.06
N LEU A 446 -10.92 -25.93 19.67
CA LEU A 446 -10.56 -27.33 19.98
C LEU A 446 -9.14 -27.71 19.57
N GLU A 447 -8.72 -27.37 18.35
CA GLU A 447 -7.40 -27.77 17.85
C GLU A 447 -6.25 -27.06 18.59
N VAL A 448 -6.47 -25.80 19.02
CA VAL A 448 -5.54 -25.09 19.90
C VAL A 448 -5.51 -25.74 21.29
N VAL A 449 -6.66 -26.12 21.85
CA VAL A 449 -6.74 -26.84 23.13
C VAL A 449 -5.97 -28.15 23.06
N LYS A 450 -6.18 -28.96 22.01
CA LYS A 450 -5.46 -30.22 21.78
C LYS A 450 -3.95 -30.01 21.76
N TYR A 451 -3.51 -29.03 20.97
CA TYR A 451 -2.09 -28.73 20.83
C TYR A 451 -1.46 -28.21 22.13
N LEU A 452 -2.09 -27.25 22.82
CA LEU A 452 -1.56 -26.71 24.08
C LEU A 452 -1.36 -27.82 25.12
N ILE A 453 -2.32 -28.75 25.22
CA ILE A 453 -2.21 -29.90 26.12
C ILE A 453 -1.12 -30.87 25.65
N SER A 454 -0.98 -31.13 24.35
CA SER A 454 0.04 -32.04 23.84
C SER A 454 1.46 -31.53 24.07
N VAL A 455 1.66 -30.21 24.13
CA VAL A 455 2.94 -29.58 24.53
C VAL A 455 3.05 -29.35 26.05
N GLY A 456 2.15 -29.93 26.85
CA GLY A 456 2.22 -29.95 28.31
C GLY A 456 1.77 -28.66 29.00
N ALA A 457 0.81 -27.92 28.43
CA ALA A 457 0.11 -26.88 29.18
C ALA A 457 -0.70 -27.49 30.34
N ASN A 458 -0.83 -26.78 31.44
CA ASN A 458 -1.54 -27.27 32.63
C ASN A 458 -3.05 -27.42 32.36
N LYS A 459 -3.47 -28.64 32.02
CA LYS A 459 -4.88 -29.01 31.80
C LYS A 459 -5.81 -28.78 33.00
N ASN A 460 -5.25 -28.61 34.21
CA ASN A 460 -5.96 -28.31 35.45
C ASN A 460 -5.72 -26.88 35.96
N ALA A 461 -5.23 -25.97 35.12
CA ALA A 461 -5.05 -24.56 35.48
C ALA A 461 -6.36 -23.96 36.00
N LYS A 462 -6.26 -23.06 36.98
CA LYS A 462 -7.43 -22.39 37.58
C LYS A 462 -7.37 -20.88 37.38
N THR A 463 -8.50 -20.30 37.00
CA THR A 463 -8.69 -18.84 37.01
C THR A 463 -8.64 -18.30 38.45
N SER A 464 -8.69 -16.97 38.62
CA SER A 464 -8.82 -16.36 39.94
C SER A 464 -10.10 -16.78 40.69
N GLN A 465 -11.12 -17.26 39.96
CA GLN A 465 -12.37 -17.80 40.52
C GLN A 465 -12.34 -19.32 40.70
N GLY A 466 -11.20 -19.98 40.44
CA GLY A 466 -11.08 -21.43 40.57
C GLY A 466 -11.58 -22.23 39.35
N LEU A 467 -11.99 -21.56 38.25
CA LEU A 467 -12.54 -22.23 37.06
C LEU A 467 -11.43 -22.93 36.28
N THR A 468 -11.63 -24.21 35.95
CA THR A 468 -10.74 -25.00 35.10
C THR A 468 -11.12 -24.89 33.62
N PRO A 469 -10.25 -25.30 32.67
CA PRO A 469 -10.64 -25.43 31.26
C PRO A 469 -11.93 -26.23 31.05
N LEU A 470 -12.12 -27.33 31.78
CA LEU A 470 -13.33 -28.15 31.70
C LEU A 470 -14.57 -27.38 32.18
N ILE A 471 -14.48 -26.66 33.30
CA ILE A 471 -15.59 -25.83 33.80
C ILE A 471 -15.94 -24.74 32.79
N ILE A 472 -14.94 -24.07 32.22
CA ILE A 472 -15.13 -23.01 31.22
C ILE A 472 -15.77 -23.55 29.94
N ALA A 473 -15.34 -24.70 29.44
CA ALA A 473 -15.95 -25.34 28.27
C ALA A 473 -17.41 -25.73 28.53
N SER A 474 -17.71 -26.29 29.71
CA SER A 474 -19.08 -26.63 30.11
C SER A 474 -19.97 -25.39 30.28
N LEU A 475 -19.43 -24.30 30.84
CA LEU A 475 -20.14 -23.02 31.00
C LEU A 475 -20.57 -22.43 29.65
N ASN A 476 -19.76 -22.60 28.60
CA ASN A 476 -20.02 -22.04 27.27
C ASN A 476 -20.62 -23.04 26.27
N ASN A 477 -20.98 -24.25 26.69
CA ASN A 477 -21.55 -25.32 25.85
C ASN A 477 -20.62 -25.87 24.76
N HIS A 478 -19.30 -25.83 24.96
CA HIS A 478 -18.32 -26.34 23.99
C HIS A 478 -18.13 -27.84 24.18
N CYS A 479 -19.13 -28.61 23.74
CA CYS A 479 -19.25 -30.04 24.03
C CYS A 479 -18.07 -30.88 23.48
N ASP A 480 -17.51 -30.49 22.33
CA ASP A 480 -16.33 -31.12 21.74
C ASP A 480 -15.08 -30.97 22.62
N ILE A 481 -14.88 -29.79 23.21
CA ILE A 481 -13.80 -29.53 24.18
C ILE A 481 -14.07 -30.27 25.49
N VAL A 482 -15.32 -30.31 25.96
CA VAL A 482 -15.69 -31.10 27.15
C VAL A 482 -15.35 -32.59 26.93
N GLN A 483 -15.73 -33.14 25.78
CA GLN A 483 -15.44 -34.53 25.40
C GLN A 483 -13.94 -34.79 25.34
N TYR A 484 -13.18 -33.91 24.69
CA TYR A 484 -11.74 -34.05 24.61
C TYR A 484 -11.06 -33.95 25.97
N LEU A 485 -11.41 -32.97 26.81
CA LEU A 485 -10.80 -32.81 28.13
C LEU A 485 -11.08 -34.01 29.05
N ILE A 486 -12.28 -34.61 28.96
CA ILE A 486 -12.60 -35.83 29.71
C ILE A 486 -11.80 -37.02 29.20
N SER A 487 -11.62 -37.17 27.88
CA SER A 487 -10.90 -38.31 27.31
C SER A 487 -9.42 -38.34 27.66
N ILE A 488 -8.84 -37.22 28.10
CA ILE A 488 -7.45 -37.11 28.55
C ILE A 488 -7.30 -37.10 30.08
N GLU A 489 -8.30 -37.59 30.83
CA GLU A 489 -8.25 -37.76 32.30
C GLU A 489 -7.89 -36.45 33.06
N VAL A 490 -8.59 -35.35 32.77
CA VAL A 490 -8.59 -34.18 33.67
C VAL A 490 -9.33 -34.49 34.98
N ASP A 491 -9.10 -33.69 36.02
CA ASP A 491 -9.94 -33.75 37.22
C ASP A 491 -11.35 -33.25 36.90
N LYS A 492 -12.23 -34.18 36.53
CA LYS A 492 -13.61 -33.91 36.14
C LYS A 492 -14.51 -33.50 37.31
N GLU A 493 -14.07 -33.72 38.55
CA GLU A 493 -14.76 -33.32 39.77
C GLU A 493 -14.19 -32.00 40.35
N ALA A 494 -13.26 -31.36 39.63
CA ALA A 494 -12.72 -30.07 40.02
C ALA A 494 -13.85 -29.06 40.28
N LYS A 495 -13.72 -28.34 41.39
CA LYS A 495 -14.62 -27.26 41.78
C LYS A 495 -13.93 -25.91 41.73
N ASP A 496 -14.74 -24.91 41.44
CA ASP A 496 -14.39 -23.49 41.57
C ASP A 496 -14.43 -23.03 43.04
N ASN A 497 -14.22 -21.74 43.28
CA ASN A 497 -14.21 -21.17 44.64
C ASN A 497 -15.59 -21.21 45.35
N TYR A 498 -16.67 -21.45 44.62
CA TYR A 498 -18.04 -21.55 45.12
C TYR A 498 -18.53 -23.00 45.26
N GLY A 499 -17.66 -23.97 44.96
CA GLY A 499 -17.98 -25.39 45.01
C GLY A 499 -18.71 -25.91 43.77
N LEU A 500 -18.80 -25.13 42.69
CA LEU A 500 -19.41 -25.53 41.43
C LEU A 500 -18.40 -26.30 40.58
N ASN A 501 -18.83 -27.44 40.04
CA ASN A 501 -18.12 -28.20 39.01
C ASN A 501 -18.77 -27.97 37.63
N SER A 502 -18.24 -28.62 36.59
CA SER A 502 -18.74 -28.53 35.22
C SER A 502 -20.22 -28.87 35.05
N LEU A 503 -20.74 -29.85 35.80
CA LEU A 503 -22.15 -30.26 35.72
C LEU A 503 -23.06 -29.18 36.32
N HIS A 504 -22.66 -28.53 37.43
CA HIS A 504 -23.41 -27.39 37.97
C HIS A 504 -23.57 -26.28 36.94
N TYR A 505 -22.49 -25.92 36.24
CA TYR A 505 -22.52 -24.88 35.22
C TYR A 505 -23.34 -25.28 33.99
N ALA A 506 -23.18 -26.49 33.48
CA ALA A 506 -24.01 -27.00 32.38
C ALA A 506 -25.51 -26.97 32.76
N SER A 507 -25.82 -27.34 34.00
CA SER A 507 -27.20 -27.32 34.50
C SER A 507 -27.75 -25.91 34.72
N PHE A 508 -26.97 -25.01 35.29
CA PHE A 508 -27.34 -23.62 35.52
C PHE A 508 -27.67 -22.89 34.21
N TYR A 509 -26.84 -23.07 33.17
CA TYR A 509 -27.03 -22.40 31.88
C TYR A 509 -27.98 -23.15 30.93
N GLY A 510 -28.35 -24.39 31.23
CA GLY A 510 -29.31 -25.15 30.43
C GLY A 510 -28.69 -25.94 29.28
N HIS A 511 -27.38 -26.22 29.35
CA HIS A 511 -26.60 -26.91 28.33
C HIS A 511 -26.80 -28.41 28.43
N LYS A 512 -27.96 -28.89 27.97
CA LYS A 512 -28.39 -30.30 28.07
C LYS A 512 -27.34 -31.28 27.54
N ASN A 513 -26.83 -31.08 26.32
CA ASN A 513 -25.85 -32.01 25.73
C ASN A 513 -24.58 -32.15 26.57
N ALA A 514 -24.08 -31.04 27.13
CA ALA A 514 -22.94 -31.06 28.05
C ALA A 514 -23.28 -31.80 29.35
N ALA A 515 -24.45 -31.54 29.94
CA ALA A 515 -24.91 -32.24 31.15
C ALA A 515 -25.11 -33.74 30.91
N GLU A 516 -25.68 -34.14 29.78
CA GLU A 516 -25.88 -35.53 29.37
C GLU A 516 -24.54 -36.27 29.25
N TYR A 517 -23.58 -35.66 28.54
CA TYR A 517 -22.26 -36.24 28.39
C TYR A 517 -21.51 -36.33 29.73
N LEU A 518 -21.55 -35.27 30.56
CA LEU A 518 -20.90 -35.26 31.87
C LEU A 518 -21.46 -36.38 32.79
N ILE A 519 -22.77 -36.61 32.77
CA ILE A 519 -23.37 -37.69 33.56
C ILE A 519 -23.03 -39.06 32.97
N SER A 520 -23.02 -39.21 31.63
CA SER A 520 -22.70 -40.49 31.00
C SER A 520 -21.26 -40.95 31.27
N VAL A 521 -20.32 -40.02 31.50
CA VAL A 521 -18.96 -40.33 31.94
C VAL A 521 -18.80 -40.41 33.47
N GLY A 522 -19.91 -40.41 34.21
CA GLY A 522 -19.95 -40.69 35.64
C GLY A 522 -19.63 -39.52 36.56
N LEU A 523 -19.88 -38.26 36.17
CA LEU A 523 -19.86 -37.16 37.14
C LEU A 523 -20.97 -37.34 38.17
N ASN A 524 -20.69 -36.96 39.41
CA ASN A 524 -21.68 -37.03 40.48
C ASN A 524 -22.84 -36.05 40.25
N LYS A 525 -23.99 -36.56 39.81
CA LYS A 525 -25.24 -35.79 39.62
C LYS A 525 -25.81 -35.19 40.91
N GLU A 526 -25.36 -35.66 42.07
CA GLU A 526 -25.69 -35.15 43.41
C GLU A 526 -24.56 -34.32 44.05
N ALA A 527 -23.55 -33.93 43.27
CA ALA A 527 -22.51 -33.05 43.76
C ALA A 527 -23.14 -31.76 44.32
N LYS A 528 -22.64 -31.30 45.47
CA LYS A 528 -23.12 -30.06 46.11
C LYS A 528 -22.13 -28.92 45.97
N THR A 529 -22.67 -27.72 45.74
CA THR A 529 -21.97 -26.44 45.90
C THR A 529 -21.71 -26.13 47.38
N ASN A 530 -21.00 -25.03 47.67
CA ASN A 530 -20.79 -24.57 49.05
C ASN A 530 -22.11 -24.22 49.76
N ASP A 531 -23.16 -23.83 49.02
CA ASP A 531 -24.51 -23.58 49.54
C ASP A 531 -25.39 -24.84 49.59
N GLY A 532 -24.81 -26.00 49.27
CA GLY A 532 -25.50 -27.29 49.30
C GLY A 532 -26.39 -27.57 48.09
N TYR A 533 -26.35 -26.73 47.04
CA TYR A 533 -27.20 -26.90 45.86
C TYR A 533 -26.64 -27.97 44.93
N THR A 534 -27.52 -28.83 44.41
CA THR A 534 -27.20 -29.83 43.38
C THR A 534 -27.39 -29.26 41.97
N PRO A 535 -26.87 -29.91 40.92
CA PRO A 535 -27.15 -29.54 39.52
C PRO A 535 -28.66 -29.44 39.22
N LEU A 536 -29.48 -30.34 39.78
CA LEU A 536 -30.94 -30.29 39.64
C LEU A 536 -31.50 -29.01 40.24
N MET A 537 -31.09 -28.64 41.46
CA MET A 537 -31.54 -27.40 42.11
C MET A 537 -31.20 -26.15 41.29
N LEU A 538 -30.00 -26.09 40.72
CA LEU A 538 -29.58 -24.97 39.87
C LEU A 538 -30.39 -24.91 38.56
N ALA A 539 -30.57 -26.04 37.86
CA ALA A 539 -31.40 -26.11 36.67
C ALA A 539 -32.87 -25.74 36.96
N SER A 540 -33.38 -26.15 38.13
CA SER A 540 -34.74 -25.83 38.56
C SER A 540 -34.93 -24.35 38.82
N LYS A 541 -33.98 -23.73 39.55
CA LYS A 541 -33.97 -22.30 39.86
C LYS A 541 -33.94 -21.45 38.59
N GLU A 542 -33.11 -21.81 37.62
CA GLU A 542 -32.92 -21.06 36.38
C GLU A 542 -33.90 -21.44 35.25
N GLY A 543 -34.90 -22.27 35.55
CA GLY A 543 -35.97 -22.63 34.63
C GLY A 543 -35.55 -23.53 33.46
N LYS A 544 -34.45 -24.30 33.59
CA LYS A 544 -33.87 -25.11 32.50
C LYS A 544 -34.59 -26.45 32.34
N LEU A 545 -35.83 -26.41 31.85
CA LEU A 545 -36.74 -27.55 31.77
C LEU A 545 -36.13 -28.81 31.14
N GLU A 546 -35.40 -28.68 30.03
CA GLU A 546 -34.84 -29.83 29.33
C GLU A 546 -33.71 -30.52 30.12
N VAL A 547 -32.91 -29.75 30.87
CA VAL A 547 -31.94 -30.30 31.80
C VAL A 547 -32.64 -30.95 32.99
N VAL A 548 -33.67 -30.30 33.55
CA VAL A 548 -34.44 -30.85 34.68
C VAL A 548 -35.06 -32.19 34.31
N LYS A 549 -35.72 -32.29 33.15
CA LYS A 549 -36.28 -33.54 32.63
C LYS A 549 -35.21 -34.63 32.54
N TYR A 550 -34.05 -34.30 31.99
CA TYR A 550 -32.96 -35.26 31.86
C TYR A 550 -32.43 -35.72 33.22
N LEU A 551 -32.14 -34.78 34.13
CA LEU A 551 -31.65 -35.08 35.48
C LEU A 551 -32.62 -35.98 36.26
N ILE A 552 -33.92 -35.69 36.18
CA ILE A 552 -34.95 -36.56 36.76
C ILE A 552 -34.98 -37.93 36.06
N SER A 553 -34.87 -38.00 34.74
CA SER A 553 -34.88 -39.29 34.02
C SER A 553 -33.69 -40.19 34.35
N VAL A 554 -32.55 -39.60 34.75
CA VAL A 554 -31.39 -40.36 35.23
C VAL A 554 -31.38 -40.55 36.75
N GLY A 555 -32.47 -40.22 37.43
CA GLY A 555 -32.67 -40.45 38.86
C GLY A 555 -31.91 -39.49 39.77
N ALA A 556 -31.89 -38.20 39.46
CA ALA A 556 -31.44 -37.18 40.39
C ALA A 556 -32.47 -36.97 41.52
N ASP A 557 -32.01 -36.73 42.75
CA ASP A 557 -32.88 -36.58 43.93
C ASP A 557 -33.70 -35.27 43.88
N LYS A 558 -34.99 -35.39 43.56
CA LYS A 558 -35.93 -34.26 43.50
C LYS A 558 -36.26 -33.65 44.88
N GLU A 559 -35.94 -34.35 45.96
CA GLU A 559 -36.14 -33.91 47.35
C GLU A 559 -34.85 -33.41 48.01
N ALA A 560 -33.73 -33.37 47.26
CA ALA A 560 -32.45 -32.88 47.77
C ALA A 560 -32.59 -31.48 48.36
N LYS A 561 -31.97 -31.26 49.53
CA LYS A 561 -32.01 -29.97 50.24
C LYS A 561 -30.66 -29.26 50.18
N GLY A 562 -30.73 -27.98 49.84
CA GLY A 562 -29.65 -27.02 50.04
C GLY A 562 -29.47 -26.67 51.51
N ASN A 563 -28.44 -25.88 51.82
CA ASN A 563 -28.16 -25.44 53.20
C ASN A 563 -29.27 -24.51 53.74
N ASP A 564 -30.01 -23.83 52.86
CA ASP A 564 -31.18 -23.02 53.20
C ASP A 564 -32.49 -23.83 53.30
N GLY A 565 -32.40 -25.16 53.21
CA GLY A 565 -33.54 -26.08 53.30
C GLY A 565 -34.41 -26.14 52.03
N LYS A 566 -34.10 -25.37 50.99
CA LYS A 566 -34.86 -25.38 49.74
C LYS A 566 -34.60 -26.66 48.94
N THR A 567 -35.66 -27.16 48.30
CA THR A 567 -35.66 -28.29 47.36
C THR A 567 -35.75 -27.80 45.91
N PRO A 568 -35.42 -28.64 44.90
CA PRO A 568 -35.63 -28.32 43.49
C PRO A 568 -37.01 -27.72 43.17
N ILE A 569 -38.09 -28.31 43.71
CA ILE A 569 -39.47 -27.85 43.47
C ILE A 569 -39.75 -26.49 44.11
N SER A 570 -39.16 -26.20 45.27
CA SER A 570 -39.32 -24.90 45.95
C SER A 570 -38.59 -23.77 45.21
N LEU A 571 -37.53 -24.09 44.47
CA LEU A 571 -36.77 -23.17 43.64
C LEU A 571 -37.39 -22.98 42.25
N ALA A 572 -38.17 -23.95 41.77
CA ALA A 572 -38.74 -23.96 40.44
C ALA A 572 -39.89 -22.97 40.25
N THR A 573 -40.01 -22.43 39.04
CA THR A 573 -41.16 -21.63 38.59
C THR A 573 -41.65 -22.10 37.21
N GLY A 574 -42.90 -21.76 36.87
CA GLY A 574 -43.52 -22.09 35.58
C GLY A 574 -43.46 -23.58 35.22
N LYS A 575 -43.14 -23.88 33.95
CA LYS A 575 -43.13 -25.25 33.40
C LYS A 575 -42.25 -26.23 34.15
N VAL A 576 -41.16 -25.76 34.78
CA VAL A 576 -40.29 -26.62 35.59
C VAL A 576 -41.00 -27.08 36.85
N LYS A 577 -41.73 -26.17 37.51
CA LYS A 577 -42.50 -26.49 38.71
C LYS A 577 -43.63 -27.47 38.37
N ASP A 578 -44.33 -27.23 37.27
CA ASP A 578 -45.40 -28.12 36.78
C ASP A 578 -44.86 -29.53 36.49
N PHE A 579 -43.68 -29.62 35.89
CA PHE A 579 -43.01 -30.90 35.65
C PHE A 579 -42.60 -31.60 36.96
N LEU A 580 -41.95 -30.90 37.89
CA LEU A 580 -41.52 -31.49 39.17
C LEU A 580 -42.70 -31.90 40.08
N LEU A 581 -43.88 -31.30 39.92
CA LEU A 581 -45.10 -31.72 40.59
C LEU A 581 -45.68 -33.02 40.02
N SER A 582 -45.38 -33.34 38.76
CA SER A 582 -45.96 -34.48 38.02
C SER A 582 -45.00 -35.65 37.80
N ALA A 583 -43.69 -35.42 37.87
CA ALA A 583 -42.63 -36.43 37.93
C ALA A 583 -42.37 -36.85 39.38
#